data_AF-A0A7S0M8G9-F1
#
_entry.id   AF-A0A7S0M8G9-F1
#
_cell.length_a   1.000
_cell.length_b   1.000
_cell.length_c   1.000
_cell.angle_alpha   90.00
_cell.angle_beta   90.00
_cell.angle_gamma   90.00
#
_symmetry.space_group_name_H-M   'P 1'
#
loop_
_entity.id
_entity.type
_entity.pdbx_description
1 polymer ?
#
loop_
_entity_poly.entity_id
_entity_poly.type
_entity_poly.pdbx_seq_one_letter_code
_entity_poly.pdbx_strand_id
1 'polypeptide(L)'
;MSRNRSEDERFSLTPQQYLDRYHIPLYLEDAISLVLETRDDRPLDAIHKYFNSVLQGSHVLLREFSFINATPRNRLAFIRLFVDTYCSFGPDSAITFQDHWQLTTVLCPDFSQAFHNSALSTLQEGSADPIALHPFKDISAYFQVMFVFWEFMEAVKKLFDELGPGSTLDRA
;
A
#
# COMPACT_ATOMS: atom_id res chain seq x y z
N MET A 1 26.84 0.44 -2.17
CA MET A 1 26.98 -0.89 -1.52
C MET A 1 25.68 -1.70 -1.41
N SER A 2 24.49 -1.13 -1.66
CA SER A 2 23.19 -1.85 -1.52
C SER A 2 22.78 -2.69 -2.74
N ARG A 3 23.20 -2.31 -3.96
CA ARG A 3 22.78 -2.98 -5.21
C ARG A 3 23.26 -4.44 -5.31
N ASN A 4 24.54 -4.70 -5.05
CA ASN A 4 25.13 -6.06 -5.14
C ASN A 4 24.50 -7.08 -4.17
N ARG A 5 24.10 -6.65 -2.96
CA ARG A 5 23.45 -7.54 -1.97
C ARG A 5 22.10 -8.06 -2.47
N SER A 6 21.34 -7.21 -3.16
CA SER A 6 20.05 -7.61 -3.76
C SER A 6 20.24 -8.55 -4.95
N GLU A 7 21.40 -8.52 -5.62
CA GLU A 7 21.66 -9.42 -6.76
C GLU A 7 21.99 -10.83 -6.28
N ASP A 8 22.87 -10.94 -5.29
CA ASP A 8 23.26 -12.22 -4.67
C ASP A 8 22.05 -12.91 -4.02
N GLU A 9 21.16 -12.16 -3.36
CA GLU A 9 19.91 -12.70 -2.82
C GLU A 9 18.98 -13.24 -3.92
N ARG A 10 18.87 -12.58 -5.08
CA ARG A 10 18.01 -13.06 -6.19
C ARG A 10 18.46 -14.41 -6.73
N PHE A 11 19.76 -14.64 -6.85
CA PHE A 11 20.32 -15.90 -7.37
C PHE A 11 20.38 -17.02 -6.31
N SER A 12 20.16 -16.69 -5.04
CA SER A 12 20.04 -17.67 -3.96
C SER A 12 18.65 -18.33 -3.86
N LEU A 13 17.63 -17.76 -4.51
CA LEU A 13 16.26 -18.26 -4.48
C LEU A 13 16.04 -19.33 -5.55
N THR A 14 15.21 -20.33 -5.25
CA THR A 14 14.68 -21.19 -6.31
C THR A 14 13.75 -20.39 -7.23
N PRO A 15 13.52 -20.84 -8.49
CA PRO A 15 12.61 -20.16 -9.40
C PRO A 15 11.23 -19.91 -8.78
N GLN A 16 10.67 -20.91 -8.10
CA GLN A 16 9.35 -20.78 -7.46
C GLN A 16 9.37 -19.74 -6.32
N GLN A 17 10.39 -19.77 -5.47
CA GLN A 17 10.53 -18.79 -4.38
C GLN A 17 10.66 -17.36 -4.91
N TYR A 18 11.36 -17.17 -6.02
CA TYR A 18 11.44 -15.87 -6.67
C TYR A 18 10.06 -15.39 -7.16
N LEU A 19 9.33 -16.25 -7.87
CA LEU A 19 8.00 -15.93 -8.39
C LEU A 19 7.04 -15.55 -7.26
N ASP A 20 7.02 -16.32 -6.19
CA ASP A 20 6.14 -16.10 -5.03
C ASP A 20 6.54 -14.82 -4.27
N ARG A 21 7.83 -14.63 -3.98
CA ARG A 21 8.34 -13.47 -3.24
C ARG A 21 8.03 -12.14 -3.93
N TYR A 22 8.09 -12.12 -5.26
CA TYR A 22 7.87 -10.90 -6.04
C TYR A 22 6.47 -10.82 -6.66
N HIS A 23 5.58 -11.76 -6.31
CA HIS A 23 4.20 -11.82 -6.81
C HIS A 23 4.11 -11.81 -8.35
N ILE A 24 5.11 -12.39 -9.03
CA ILE A 24 5.18 -12.41 -10.50
C ILE A 24 3.94 -13.07 -11.13
N PRO A 25 3.39 -14.19 -10.60
CA PRO A 25 2.18 -14.79 -11.16
C PRO A 25 0.99 -13.83 -11.23
N LEU A 26 0.77 -13.03 -10.18
CA LEU A 26 -0.31 -12.03 -10.14
C LEU A 26 -0.17 -10.99 -11.25
N TYR A 27 1.04 -10.44 -11.42
CA TYR A 27 1.31 -9.45 -12.46
C TYR A 27 1.22 -10.04 -13.87
N LEU A 28 1.64 -11.29 -14.04
CA LEU A 28 1.58 -11.96 -15.33
C LEU A 28 0.14 -12.27 -15.72
N GLU A 29 -0.69 -12.74 -14.78
CA GLU A 29 -2.12 -12.99 -14.98
C GLU A 29 -2.86 -11.70 -15.36
N ASP A 30 -2.60 -10.60 -14.64
CA ASP A 30 -3.19 -9.29 -14.95
C ASP A 30 -2.73 -8.78 -16.33
N ALA A 31 -1.43 -8.87 -16.64
CA ALA A 31 -0.89 -8.50 -17.95
C ALA A 31 -1.54 -9.28 -19.10
N ILE A 32 -1.66 -10.60 -18.95
CA ILE A 32 -2.28 -11.47 -19.96
C ILE A 32 -3.76 -11.13 -20.12
N SER A 33 -4.48 -10.91 -19.01
CA SER A 33 -5.89 -10.52 -19.05
C SER A 33 -6.08 -9.23 -19.84
N LEU A 34 -5.26 -8.21 -19.58
CA LEU A 34 -5.27 -6.95 -20.33
C LEU A 34 -4.98 -7.14 -21.82
N VAL A 35 -4.01 -7.98 -22.18
CA VAL A 35 -3.71 -8.29 -23.60
C VAL A 35 -4.90 -8.97 -24.28
N LEU A 36 -5.56 -9.92 -23.60
CA LEU A 36 -6.72 -10.63 -24.14
C LEU A 36 -7.94 -9.72 -24.30
N GLU A 37 -8.16 -8.81 -23.36
CA GLU A 37 -9.24 -7.83 -23.40
C GLU A 37 -9.05 -6.79 -24.50
N THR A 38 -7.83 -6.24 -24.60
CA THR A 38 -7.50 -5.22 -25.61
C THR A 38 -7.27 -5.79 -27.00
N ARG A 39 -7.07 -7.11 -27.11
CA ARG A 39 -6.72 -7.82 -28.35
C ARG A 39 -5.52 -7.19 -29.06
N ASP A 40 -4.48 -6.87 -28.30
CA ASP A 40 -3.29 -6.19 -28.82
C ASP A 40 -2.60 -7.03 -29.93
N ASP A 41 -2.35 -6.42 -31.08
CA ASP A 41 -1.68 -7.03 -32.23
C ASP A 41 -0.23 -7.44 -31.92
N ARG A 42 0.35 -6.92 -30.84
CA ARG A 42 1.71 -7.17 -30.35
C ARG A 42 1.68 -7.54 -28.85
N PRO A 43 1.23 -8.76 -28.51
CA PRO A 43 0.99 -9.16 -27.13
C PRO A 43 2.27 -9.10 -26.25
N LEU A 44 3.43 -9.42 -26.81
CA LEU A 44 4.70 -9.36 -26.07
C LEU A 44 5.12 -7.91 -25.74
N ASP A 45 4.88 -6.97 -26.66
CA ASP A 45 5.16 -5.55 -26.42
C ASP A 45 4.22 -5.00 -25.34
N ALA A 46 2.96 -5.41 -25.34
CA ALA A 46 1.97 -5.04 -24.33
C ALA A 46 2.36 -5.57 -22.94
N ILE A 47 2.76 -6.84 -22.82
CA ILE A 47 3.27 -7.41 -21.55
C ILE A 47 4.51 -6.65 -21.07
N HIS A 48 5.45 -6.34 -21.97
CA HIS A 48 6.64 -5.56 -21.60
C HIS A 48 6.28 -4.14 -21.12
N LYS A 49 5.36 -3.45 -21.79
CA LYS A 49 4.84 -2.14 -21.34
C LYS A 49 4.16 -2.24 -19.97
N TYR A 50 3.39 -3.30 -19.73
CA TYR A 50 2.76 -3.55 -18.44
C TYR A 50 3.81 -3.66 -17.32
N PHE A 51 4.82 -4.50 -17.47
CA PHE A 51 5.86 -4.62 -16.43
C PHE A 51 6.65 -3.32 -16.23
N ASN A 52 6.85 -2.52 -17.28
CA ASN A 52 7.41 -1.17 -17.13
C ASN A 52 6.49 -0.27 -16.29
N SER A 53 5.17 -0.36 -16.46
CA SER A 53 4.20 0.36 -15.62
C SER A 53 4.24 -0.11 -14.17
N VAL A 54 4.45 -1.41 -13.90
CA VAL A 54 4.65 -1.95 -12.54
C VAL A 54 5.92 -1.37 -11.91
N LEU A 55 7.01 -1.29 -12.68
CA LEU A 55 8.28 -0.70 -12.23
C LEU A 55 8.16 0.81 -11.96
N GLN A 56 7.31 1.51 -12.70
CA GLN A 56 7.03 2.94 -12.50
C GLN A 56 6.00 3.19 -11.39
N GLY A 57 5.16 2.20 -11.09
CA GLY A 57 4.08 2.30 -10.11
C GLY A 57 2.77 2.87 -10.67
N SER A 58 2.62 2.96 -12.00
CA SER A 58 1.40 3.49 -12.62
C SER A 58 0.34 2.42 -12.91
N HIS A 59 0.65 1.14 -12.71
CA HIS A 59 -0.24 0.00 -12.95
C HIS A 59 -1.45 -0.06 -12.01
N VAL A 60 -1.41 0.68 -10.90
CA VAL A 60 -2.51 0.76 -9.92
C VAL A 60 -3.55 1.84 -10.24
N LEU A 61 -3.33 2.63 -11.29
CA LEU A 61 -4.25 3.68 -11.70
C LEU A 61 -5.59 3.07 -12.15
N LEU A 62 -6.71 3.59 -11.62
CA LEU A 62 -8.07 3.13 -11.92
C LEU A 62 -8.30 1.63 -11.65
N ARG A 63 -7.62 1.07 -10.64
CA ARG A 63 -7.82 -0.32 -10.21
C ARG A 63 -8.70 -0.39 -8.97
N GLU A 64 -9.41 -1.51 -8.85
CA GLU A 64 -10.14 -1.89 -7.63
C GLU A 64 -9.23 -2.04 -6.41
N PHE A 65 -9.82 -1.85 -5.23
CA PHE A 65 -9.13 -1.94 -3.95
C PHE A 65 -8.47 -3.31 -3.74
N SER A 66 -9.14 -4.39 -4.17
CA SER A 66 -8.61 -5.75 -4.02
C SER A 66 -7.26 -5.92 -4.73
N PHE A 67 -7.11 -5.37 -5.93
CA PHE A 67 -5.83 -5.37 -6.66
C PHE A 67 -4.80 -4.46 -5.99
N ILE A 68 -5.21 -3.25 -5.60
CA ILE A 68 -4.33 -2.29 -4.90
C ILE A 68 -3.76 -2.89 -3.60
N ASN A 69 -4.57 -3.65 -2.86
CA ASN A 69 -4.17 -4.29 -1.61
C ASN A 69 -3.46 -5.64 -1.78
N ALA A 70 -3.42 -6.21 -2.99
CA ALA A 70 -2.97 -7.59 -3.20
C ALA A 70 -1.46 -7.81 -2.94
N THR A 71 -0.64 -6.77 -3.10
CA THR A 71 0.80 -6.87 -2.87
C THR A 71 1.36 -5.62 -2.19
N PRO A 72 2.45 -5.72 -1.41
CA PRO A 72 3.11 -4.55 -0.84
C PRO A 72 3.55 -3.53 -1.91
N ARG A 73 3.94 -4.01 -3.09
CA ARG A 73 4.34 -3.16 -4.22
C ARG A 73 3.15 -2.36 -4.76
N ASN A 74 1.96 -2.95 -4.84
CA ASN A 74 0.74 -2.25 -5.26
C ASN A 74 0.34 -1.18 -4.24
N ARG A 75 0.39 -1.51 -2.94
CA ARG A 75 0.11 -0.55 -1.87
C ARG A 75 1.05 0.66 -1.92
N LEU A 76 2.35 0.42 -2.07
CA LEU A 76 3.35 1.48 -2.21
C LEU A 76 3.14 2.33 -3.46
N ALA A 77 2.81 1.69 -4.59
CA ALA A 77 2.50 2.39 -5.84
C ALA A 77 1.26 3.28 -5.68
N PHE A 78 0.22 2.81 -4.98
CA PHE A 78 -0.99 3.57 -4.74
C PHE A 78 -0.75 4.76 -3.81
N ILE A 79 0.03 4.59 -2.73
CA ILE A 79 0.45 5.70 -1.87
C ILE A 79 1.22 6.76 -2.68
N ARG A 80 2.13 6.33 -3.54
CA ARG A 80 2.86 7.26 -4.41
C ARG A 80 1.92 8.01 -5.35
N LEU A 81 0.97 7.31 -5.98
CA LEU A 81 -0.06 7.93 -6.82
C LEU A 81 -0.86 8.97 -6.02
N PHE A 82 -1.26 8.65 -4.79
CA PHE A 82 -1.99 9.56 -3.91
C PHE A 82 -1.17 10.83 -3.60
N VAL A 83 0.09 10.66 -3.18
CA VAL A 83 0.99 11.79 -2.88
C VAL A 83 1.26 12.63 -4.11
N ASP A 84 1.57 12.01 -5.25
CA ASP A 84 1.85 12.72 -6.50
C ASP A 84 0.60 13.50 -6.99
N THR A 85 -0.60 12.94 -6.82
CA THR A 85 -1.88 13.59 -7.20
C THR A 85 -2.19 14.79 -6.31
N TYR A 86 -1.92 14.69 -5.01
CA TYR A 86 -2.30 15.70 -4.01
C TYR A 86 -1.11 16.49 -3.47
N CYS A 87 0.05 16.46 -4.12
CA CYS A 87 1.26 17.18 -3.70
C CYS A 87 1.08 18.71 -3.66
N SER A 88 0.05 19.24 -4.33
CA SER A 88 -0.32 20.65 -4.31
C SER A 88 -0.97 21.08 -2.99
N PHE A 89 -1.48 20.14 -2.19
CA PHE A 89 -1.84 20.43 -0.80
C PHE A 89 -0.53 20.74 -0.07
N GLY A 90 -0.37 21.99 0.35
CA GLY A 90 0.77 22.37 1.20
C GLY A 90 0.81 21.46 2.44
N PRO A 91 1.99 21.09 2.96
CA PRO A 91 2.12 20.12 4.05
C PRO A 91 1.37 20.50 5.32
N ASP A 92 1.19 21.81 5.55
CA ASP A 92 0.47 22.37 6.69
C ASP A 92 -0.98 22.76 6.35
N SER A 93 -1.49 22.34 5.18
CA SER A 93 -2.91 22.50 4.84
C SER A 93 -3.72 21.67 5.81
N ALA A 94 -4.56 22.36 6.57
CA ALA A 94 -5.45 21.76 7.54
C ALA A 94 -6.64 21.12 6.81
N ILE A 95 -6.80 19.80 6.95
CA ILE A 95 -7.92 19.04 6.40
C ILE A 95 -8.53 18.15 7.48
N THR A 96 -9.80 17.80 7.32
CA THR A 96 -10.44 16.80 8.18
C THR A 96 -10.08 15.39 7.71
N PHE A 97 -10.29 14.41 8.59
CA PHE A 97 -10.17 13.01 8.21
C PHE A 97 -11.14 12.62 7.08
N GLN A 98 -12.35 13.21 7.10
CA GLN A 98 -13.36 12.98 6.07
C GLN A 98 -12.91 13.50 4.70
N ASP A 99 -12.23 14.65 4.65
CA ASP A 99 -11.67 15.17 3.40
C ASP A 99 -10.62 14.19 2.84
N HIS A 100 -9.72 13.69 3.69
CA HIS A 100 -8.72 12.70 3.28
C HIS A 100 -9.36 11.40 2.76
N TRP A 101 -10.42 10.93 3.42
CA TRP A 101 -11.21 9.78 2.94
C TRP A 101 -11.79 10.04 1.55
N GLN A 102 -12.42 11.19 1.35
CA GLN A 102 -12.98 11.56 0.04
C GLN A 102 -11.89 11.60 -1.04
N LEU A 103 -10.74 12.21 -0.77
CA LEU A 103 -9.60 12.24 -1.70
C LEU A 103 -9.10 10.83 -2.05
N THR A 104 -9.12 9.90 -1.09
CA THR A 104 -8.77 8.50 -1.35
C THR A 104 -9.80 7.86 -2.28
N THR A 105 -11.09 8.07 -2.03
CA THR A 105 -12.18 7.48 -2.83
C THR A 105 -12.27 8.02 -4.26
N VAL A 106 -11.72 9.22 -4.52
CA VAL A 106 -11.55 9.73 -5.89
C VAL A 106 -10.59 8.85 -6.70
N LEU A 107 -9.54 8.30 -6.06
CA LEU A 107 -8.57 7.42 -6.72
C LEU A 107 -8.97 5.95 -6.71
N CYS A 108 -9.70 5.51 -5.68
CA CYS A 108 -10.17 4.14 -5.51
C CYS A 108 -11.56 4.14 -4.84
N PRO A 109 -12.66 4.09 -5.62
CA PRO A 109 -14.01 4.24 -5.07
C PRO A 109 -14.45 3.13 -4.11
N ASP A 110 -13.88 1.94 -4.25
CA ASP A 110 -14.17 0.75 -3.44
C ASP A 110 -13.13 0.53 -2.31
N PHE A 111 -12.33 1.54 -1.98
CA PHE A 111 -11.31 1.46 -0.94
C PHE A 111 -11.92 0.98 0.39
N SER A 112 -11.19 0.18 1.16
CA SER A 112 -11.67 -0.29 2.46
C SER A 112 -11.53 0.79 3.54
N GLN A 113 -12.65 1.18 4.16
CA GLN A 113 -12.66 2.13 5.28
C GLN A 113 -11.90 1.63 6.52
N ALA A 114 -11.62 0.32 6.63
CA ALA A 114 -10.96 -0.24 7.80
C ALA A 114 -9.57 0.37 8.07
N PHE A 115 -8.80 0.64 7.01
CA PHE A 115 -7.47 1.26 7.12
C PHE A 115 -7.57 2.71 7.58
N HIS A 116 -8.54 3.44 7.03
CA HIS A 116 -8.86 4.80 7.44
C HIS A 116 -9.28 4.86 8.91
N ASN A 117 -10.25 4.05 9.32
CA ASN A 117 -10.72 4.02 10.71
C ASN A 117 -9.60 3.64 11.70
N SER A 118 -8.68 2.78 11.29
CA SER A 118 -7.51 2.41 12.10
C SER A 118 -6.52 3.57 12.21
N ALA A 119 -6.20 4.24 11.10
CA ALA A 119 -5.36 5.44 11.11
C ALA A 119 -5.97 6.56 11.96
N LEU A 120 -7.28 6.76 11.86
CA LEU A 120 -8.01 7.73 12.67
C LEU A 120 -7.94 7.37 14.15
N SER A 121 -8.19 6.11 14.53
CA SER A 121 -8.11 5.66 15.92
C SER A 121 -6.73 5.94 16.52
N THR A 122 -5.66 5.67 15.78
CA THR A 122 -4.28 5.96 16.22
C THR A 122 -3.98 7.45 16.30
N LEU A 123 -4.57 8.28 15.43
CA LEU A 123 -4.43 9.73 15.46
C LEU A 123 -5.25 10.37 16.61
N GLN A 124 -6.44 9.85 16.87
CA GLN A 124 -7.43 10.38 17.82
C GLN A 124 -7.18 9.98 19.28
N GLU A 125 -6.22 9.11 19.58
CA GLU A 125 -5.68 8.99 20.95
C GLU A 125 -5.20 10.36 21.51
N GLY A 126 -5.09 11.41 20.68
CA GLY A 126 -4.87 12.81 21.08
C GLY A 126 -6.04 13.82 20.90
N SER A 127 -7.15 13.53 20.21
CA SER A 127 -8.28 14.47 20.08
C SER A 127 -9.61 13.80 19.67
N ALA A 128 -10.67 14.01 20.44
CA ALA A 128 -11.96 13.31 20.32
C ALA A 128 -12.96 13.88 19.28
N ASP A 129 -12.57 14.88 18.47
CA ASP A 129 -13.50 15.53 17.52
C ASP A 129 -13.34 14.98 16.09
N PRO A 130 -14.38 14.36 15.50
CA PRO A 130 -14.37 13.90 14.09
C PRO A 130 -14.20 15.03 13.06
N ILE A 131 -14.46 16.28 13.45
CA ILE A 131 -14.34 17.48 12.62
C ILE A 131 -13.01 18.20 12.87
N ALA A 132 -12.14 17.63 13.72
CA ALA A 132 -10.82 18.18 13.96
C ALA A 132 -10.04 18.32 12.65
N LEU A 133 -9.49 19.51 12.46
CA LEU A 133 -8.56 19.79 11.38
C LEU A 133 -7.17 19.32 11.79
N HIS A 134 -6.54 18.55 10.92
CA HIS A 134 -5.16 18.09 11.08
C HIS A 134 -4.32 18.50 9.86
N PRO A 135 -3.02 18.72 10.03
CA PRO A 135 -2.12 18.89 8.89
C PRO A 135 -2.23 17.70 7.93
N PHE A 136 -2.34 17.97 6.63
CA PHE A 136 -2.43 16.95 5.59
C PHE A 136 -1.31 15.91 5.70
N LYS A 137 -0.09 16.36 6.01
CA LYS A 137 1.09 15.49 6.20
C LYS A 137 0.89 14.47 7.31
N ASP A 138 0.18 14.82 8.38
CA ASP A 138 0.00 13.95 9.54
C ASP A 138 -0.99 12.85 9.18
N ILE A 139 -2.20 13.20 8.74
CA ILE A 139 -3.21 12.21 8.32
C ILE A 139 -2.62 11.28 7.24
N SER A 140 -1.93 11.85 6.25
CA SER A 140 -1.30 11.08 5.19
C SER A 140 -0.25 10.09 5.75
N ALA A 141 0.59 10.51 6.70
CA ALA A 141 1.59 9.63 7.29
C ALA A 141 0.96 8.46 8.06
N TYR A 142 -0.05 8.71 8.90
CA TYR A 142 -0.75 7.65 9.63
C TYR A 142 -1.45 6.68 8.67
N PHE A 143 -2.15 7.20 7.67
CA PHE A 143 -2.78 6.38 6.63
C PHE A 143 -1.76 5.51 5.89
N GLN A 144 -0.64 6.08 5.47
CA GLN A 144 0.43 5.36 4.76
C GLN A 144 0.99 4.22 5.60
N VAL A 145 1.27 4.46 6.89
CA VAL A 145 1.78 3.43 7.80
C VAL A 145 0.76 2.32 7.97
N MET A 146 -0.50 2.66 8.28
CA MET A 146 -1.56 1.68 8.50
C MET A 146 -1.86 0.86 7.26
N PHE A 147 -1.83 1.48 6.08
CA PHE A 147 -2.13 0.79 4.84
C PHE A 147 -0.97 -0.08 4.36
N VAL A 148 0.25 0.46 4.27
CA VAL A 148 1.40 -0.27 3.69
C VAL A 148 1.84 -1.43 4.60
N PHE A 149 1.84 -1.21 5.91
CA PHE A 149 2.34 -2.14 6.92
C PHE A 149 1.22 -2.81 7.72
N TRP A 150 0.02 -2.90 7.15
CA TRP A 150 -1.15 -3.43 7.85
C TRP A 150 -0.91 -4.77 8.55
N GLU A 151 -0.34 -5.75 7.84
CA GLU A 151 -0.11 -7.09 8.39
C GLU A 151 0.91 -7.07 9.53
N PHE A 152 1.90 -6.18 9.45
CA PHE A 152 2.84 -5.97 10.52
C PHE A 152 2.16 -5.32 11.73
N MET A 153 1.35 -4.30 11.52
CA MET A 153 0.62 -3.62 12.60
C MET A 153 -0.36 -4.57 13.30
N GLU A 154 -1.06 -5.42 12.56
CA GLU A 154 -1.92 -6.46 13.14
C GLU A 154 -1.11 -7.49 13.93
N ALA A 155 0.06 -7.91 13.43
CA ALA A 155 0.93 -8.83 14.15
C ALA A 155 1.45 -8.22 15.46
N VAL A 156 1.88 -6.96 15.43
CA VAL A 156 2.33 -6.23 16.63
C VAL A 156 1.18 -6.10 17.64
N LYS A 157 -0.02 -5.72 17.18
CA LYS A 157 -1.19 -5.61 18.05
C LYS A 157 -1.51 -6.93 18.76
N LYS A 158 -1.51 -8.05 18.02
CA LYS A 158 -1.71 -9.39 18.59
C LYS A 158 -0.68 -9.72 19.67
N LEU A 159 0.61 -9.43 19.42
CA LEU A 159 1.67 -9.64 20.41
C LEU A 159 1.46 -8.81 21.69
N PHE A 160 1.04 -7.56 21.56
CA PHE A 160 0.75 -6.72 22.74
C PHE A 160 -0.48 -7.20 23.51
N ASP A 161 -1.54 -7.60 22.81
CA ASP A 161 -2.75 -8.15 23.42
C ASP A 161 -2.46 -9.46 24.17
N GLU A 162 -1.54 -10.29 23.65
CA GLU A 162 -1.07 -11.52 24.30
C GLU A 162 -0.22 -11.26 25.55
N LEU A 163 0.58 -10.18 25.56
CA LEU A 163 1.42 -9.81 26.71
C LEU A 163 0.60 -9.19 27.85
N GLY A 164 -0.47 -8.45 27.54
CA GLY A 164 -1.38 -7.86 28.53
C GLY A 164 -0.71 -6.94 29.58
N PRO A 165 -1.50 -6.20 30.37
CA PRO A 165 -0.99 -5.45 31.50
C PRO A 165 -0.74 -6.40 32.68
N GLY A 166 0.34 -7.19 32.62
CA GLY A 166 0.70 -8.08 33.74
C GLY A 166 1.71 -9.20 33.50
N SER A 167 2.15 -9.48 32.26
CA SER A 167 3.16 -10.53 32.07
C SER A 167 4.57 -10.02 32.41
N THR A 168 5.07 -10.38 33.59
CA THR A 168 6.51 -10.30 33.89
C THR A 168 7.29 -11.14 32.90
N LEU A 169 8.20 -10.49 32.15
CA LEU A 169 9.23 -11.16 31.35
C LEU A 169 10.14 -11.96 32.29
N ASP A 170 9.87 -13.26 32.43
CA ASP A 170 10.89 -14.19 32.91
C ASP A 170 11.98 -14.26 31.83
N ARG A 171 13.09 -13.55 32.11
CA ARG A 171 14.31 -13.61 31.33
C ARG A 171 14.93 -14.99 31.50
N ALA A 172 14.94 -15.78 30.42
CA ALA A 172 15.84 -16.92 30.26
C ALA A 172 17.22 -16.45 29.77
#